data_AF-A0A1F7HER3-F1
#
_entry.id   AF-A0A1F7HER3-F1
#
_cell.length_a   1.000
_cell.length_b   1.000
_cell.length_c   1.000
_cell.angle_alpha   90.00
_cell.angle_beta   90.00
_cell.angle_gamma   90.00
#
_symmetry.space_group_name_H-M   'P 1'
#
loop_
_entity.id
_entity.type
_entity.pdbx_description
1 polymer ?
#
loop_
_entity_poly.entity_id
_entity_poly.type
_entity_poly.pdbx_seq_one_letter_code
_entity_poly.pdbx_strand_id
1 'polypeptide(L)'
;MNDVFEQTQEEKSEHFWDDTIVDMAQEYATHYIVTHYEDPEHPESMLDYHNTAHTLDVIRRTRHLMQALQASTHDLQLALIAAAFHDVIQLWDKALTIQSGIPVVLRKRSNGKSEKASIDLARQWMFGRVEDKPKYGTDDFNMVKQAICGTIAVFDPAYGAVTQPYVWQGSYIITKVLALADIGGAAIDGPEHFAQEGDQIFRESHVRFVENIGLEKLRSDPALQKLVHAYILDWMNKQQRFVDARIALHPHYINSFSLDVRPAIEASMPHLQSSLAYIQQLTKIRSKMGLLELLTEMGFAFDEE
;
A
#
# COMPACT_ATOMS: atom_id res chain seq x y z
N MET A 1 39.12 -46.77 31.77
CA MET A 1 39.47 -45.70 30.82
C MET A 1 38.31 -45.57 29.86
N ASN A 2 37.29 -44.83 30.30
CA ASN A 2 36.13 -44.44 29.51
C ASN A 2 36.29 -42.93 29.32
N ASP A 3 36.47 -42.48 28.09
CA ASP A 3 36.19 -41.10 27.70
C ASP A 3 35.99 -41.08 26.19
N VAL A 4 34.74 -41.25 25.79
CA VAL A 4 34.22 -40.84 24.49
C VAL A 4 32.95 -40.06 24.81
N PHE A 5 33.13 -38.78 25.14
CA PHE A 5 32.01 -37.85 25.26
C PHE A 5 31.63 -37.38 23.86
N GLU A 6 30.39 -37.70 23.50
CA GLU A 6 29.62 -37.10 22.42
C GLU A 6 29.74 -35.58 22.47
N GLN A 7 30.37 -34.98 21.46
CA GLN A 7 30.11 -33.59 21.12
C GLN A 7 28.81 -33.56 20.31
N THR A 8 27.84 -32.89 20.90
CA THR A 8 26.45 -32.73 20.49
C THR A 8 26.31 -32.03 19.15
N GLN A 9 25.34 -32.50 18.34
CA GLN A 9 24.84 -31.86 17.12
C GLN A 9 24.04 -30.58 17.45
N GLU A 10 24.67 -29.54 18.01
CA GLU A 10 23.98 -28.28 18.34
C GLU A 10 24.47 -27.05 17.55
N GLU A 11 25.40 -27.19 16.60
CA GLU A 11 25.97 -26.07 15.84
C GLU A 11 25.59 -26.04 14.34
N LYS A 12 24.33 -26.37 13.98
CA LYS A 12 23.85 -26.23 12.59
C LYS A 12 22.46 -25.60 12.46
N SER A 13 22.19 -24.48 13.13
CA SER A 13 20.92 -23.76 12.91
C SER A 13 21.01 -22.25 12.67
N GLU A 14 22.20 -21.65 12.63
CA GLU A 14 22.34 -20.18 12.58
C GLU A 14 22.43 -19.53 11.18
N HIS A 15 22.15 -20.25 10.08
CA HIS A 15 22.39 -19.73 8.71
C HIS A 15 21.24 -19.92 7.72
N PHE A 16 20.00 -19.63 8.12
CA PHE A 16 18.83 -19.76 7.22
C PHE A 16 18.02 -18.46 7.02
N TRP A 17 18.51 -17.33 7.54
CA TRP A 17 17.89 -16.02 7.36
C TRP A 17 18.77 -15.17 6.43
N ASP A 18 18.51 -15.27 5.13
CA ASP A 18 19.22 -14.55 4.06
C ASP A 18 18.21 -13.88 3.10
N ASP A 19 18.65 -12.84 2.40
CA ASP A 19 17.85 -12.07 1.43
C ASP A 19 17.22 -12.95 0.35
N THR A 20 17.85 -14.09 0.01
CA THR A 20 17.30 -15.09 -0.91
C THR A 20 15.85 -15.49 -0.59
N ILE A 21 15.49 -15.62 0.69
CA ILE A 21 14.12 -16.03 1.08
C ILE A 21 13.12 -14.89 0.88
N VAL A 22 13.56 -13.65 1.11
CA VAL A 22 12.75 -12.46 0.85
C VAL A 22 12.53 -12.31 -0.64
N ASP A 23 13.56 -12.55 -1.46
CA ASP A 23 13.46 -12.50 -2.91
C ASP A 23 12.47 -13.54 -3.45
N MET A 24 12.49 -14.77 -2.91
CA MET A 24 11.51 -15.81 -3.25
C MET A 24 10.07 -15.43 -2.84
N ALA A 25 9.89 -14.76 -1.69
CA ALA A 25 8.58 -14.28 -1.24
C ALA A 25 8.05 -13.18 -2.17
N GLN A 26 8.93 -12.22 -2.49
CA GLN A 26 8.65 -11.12 -3.39
C GLN A 26 8.30 -11.62 -4.79
N GLU A 27 9.11 -12.51 -5.37
CA GLU A 27 8.87 -13.08 -6.71
C GLU A 27 7.52 -13.81 -6.77
N TYR A 28 7.20 -14.61 -5.74
CA TYR A 28 5.92 -15.31 -5.68
C TYR A 28 4.74 -14.33 -5.65
N ALA A 29 4.82 -13.31 -4.79
CA ALA A 29 3.74 -12.34 -4.64
C ALA A 29 3.59 -11.45 -5.88
N THR A 30 4.67 -10.94 -6.45
CA THR A 30 4.61 -10.11 -7.65
C THR A 30 4.15 -10.91 -8.87
N HIS A 31 4.56 -12.17 -9.01
CA HIS A 31 4.04 -13.03 -10.08
C HIS A 31 2.52 -13.23 -9.98
N TYR A 32 2.01 -13.42 -8.76
CA TYR A 32 0.57 -13.48 -8.53
C TYR A 32 -0.12 -12.18 -8.95
N ILE A 33 0.41 -11.03 -8.54
CA ILE A 33 -0.15 -9.70 -8.85
C ILE A 33 -0.15 -9.45 -10.36
N VAL A 34 0.95 -9.73 -11.05
CA VAL A 34 1.03 -9.58 -12.53
C VAL A 34 -0.09 -10.37 -13.18
N THR A 35 -0.22 -11.65 -12.83
CA THR A 35 -1.17 -12.58 -13.45
C THR A 35 -2.63 -12.19 -13.22
N HIS A 36 -2.95 -11.53 -12.09
CA HIS A 36 -4.33 -11.26 -11.71
C HIS A 36 -4.76 -9.80 -11.86
N TYR A 37 -3.82 -8.85 -11.93
CA TYR A 37 -4.10 -7.41 -11.83
C TYR A 37 -3.31 -6.51 -12.79
N GLU A 38 -2.23 -6.99 -13.42
CA GLU A 38 -1.51 -6.20 -14.44
C GLU A 38 -1.72 -6.75 -15.85
N ASP A 39 -1.79 -8.07 -15.99
CA ASP A 39 -2.15 -8.80 -17.22
C ASP A 39 -3.32 -9.78 -16.98
N PRO A 40 -4.48 -9.31 -16.47
CA PRO A 40 -5.61 -10.19 -16.21
C PRO A 40 -6.35 -10.57 -17.48
N GLU A 41 -6.99 -11.76 -17.45
CA GLU A 41 -7.92 -12.20 -18.50
C GLU A 41 -9.09 -11.21 -18.72
N HIS A 42 -9.49 -10.52 -17.66
CA HIS A 42 -10.58 -9.55 -17.68
C HIS A 42 -10.05 -8.13 -17.39
N PRO A 43 -10.13 -7.18 -18.33
CA PRO A 43 -9.59 -5.82 -18.16
C PRO A 43 -10.13 -5.08 -16.93
N GLU A 44 -11.36 -5.36 -16.49
CA GLU A 44 -11.92 -4.79 -15.26
C GLU A 44 -11.23 -5.28 -13.98
N SER A 45 -10.39 -6.31 -14.04
CA SER A 45 -9.57 -6.74 -12.92
C SER A 45 -8.29 -5.93 -12.80
N MET A 46 -7.90 -5.13 -13.81
CA MET A 46 -6.67 -4.35 -13.76
C MET A 46 -6.67 -3.34 -12.62
N LEU A 47 -5.55 -3.23 -11.89
CA LEU A 47 -5.38 -2.32 -10.76
C LEU A 47 -4.24 -1.34 -11.03
N ASP A 48 -4.55 -0.05 -11.09
CA ASP A 48 -3.56 1.01 -11.30
C ASP A 48 -2.66 1.26 -10.09
N TYR A 49 -3.12 0.96 -8.86
CA TYR A 49 -2.38 1.24 -7.63
C TYR A 49 -1.92 -0.03 -6.92
N HIS A 50 -2.82 -0.95 -6.54
CA HIS A 50 -2.43 -2.19 -5.84
C HIS A 50 -1.85 -3.20 -6.83
N ASN A 51 -0.64 -2.90 -7.31
CA ASN A 51 0.10 -3.63 -8.32
C ASN A 51 1.52 -3.96 -7.81
N THR A 52 2.39 -4.43 -8.70
CA THR A 52 3.76 -4.80 -8.31
C THR A 52 4.57 -3.61 -7.83
N ALA A 53 4.40 -2.42 -8.45
CA ALA A 53 5.12 -1.21 -8.06
C ALA A 53 4.79 -0.82 -6.62
N HIS A 54 3.50 -0.74 -6.25
CA HIS A 54 3.08 -0.48 -4.86
C HIS A 54 3.67 -1.51 -3.89
N THR A 55 3.57 -2.80 -4.22
CA THR A 55 4.10 -3.87 -3.37
C THR A 55 5.61 -3.72 -3.14
N LEU A 56 6.37 -3.42 -4.19
CA LEU A 56 7.81 -3.20 -4.10
C LEU A 56 8.15 -1.94 -3.30
N ASP A 57 7.37 -0.87 -3.43
CA ASP A 57 7.54 0.33 -2.61
C ASP A 57 7.27 0.05 -1.13
N VAL A 58 6.21 -0.69 -0.80
CA VAL A 58 5.93 -1.10 0.59
C VAL A 58 7.02 -1.99 1.15
N ILE A 59 7.58 -2.94 0.38
CA ILE A 59 8.74 -3.74 0.78
C ILE A 59 9.95 -2.84 1.07
N ARG A 60 10.27 -1.91 0.17
CA ARG A 60 11.40 -0.98 0.33
C ARG A 60 11.23 -0.09 1.56
N ARG A 61 10.06 0.53 1.74
CA ARG A 61 9.72 1.37 2.91
C ARG A 61 9.82 0.56 4.20
N THR A 62 9.28 -0.67 4.20
CA THR A 62 9.38 -1.59 5.34
C THR A 62 10.84 -1.89 5.68
N ARG A 63 11.67 -2.24 4.68
CA ARG A 63 13.11 -2.47 4.88
C ARG A 63 13.79 -1.25 5.48
N HIS A 64 13.55 -0.07 4.93
CA HIS A 64 14.14 1.19 5.41
C HIS A 64 13.81 1.44 6.88
N LEU A 65 12.54 1.32 7.26
CA LEU A 65 12.09 1.53 8.63
C LEU A 65 12.64 0.45 9.59
N MET A 66 12.63 -0.82 9.20
CA MET A 66 13.19 -1.92 10.01
C MET A 66 14.70 -1.77 10.24
N GLN A 67 15.44 -1.29 9.23
CA GLN A 67 16.87 -0.98 9.36
C GLN A 67 17.11 0.21 10.29
N ALA A 68 16.28 1.25 10.25
CA ALA A 68 16.36 2.38 11.18
C ALA A 68 16.14 1.94 12.64
N LEU A 69 15.32 0.91 12.84
CA LEU A 69 15.09 0.27 14.15
C LEU A 69 16.19 -0.70 14.59
N GLN A 70 17.18 -0.99 13.73
CA GLN A 70 18.19 -2.03 13.95
C GLN A 70 17.54 -3.38 14.32
N ALA A 71 16.45 -3.72 13.62
CA ALA A 71 15.71 -4.95 13.89
C ALA A 71 16.60 -6.21 13.67
N SER A 72 16.24 -7.30 14.35
CA SER A 72 16.89 -8.59 14.13
C SER A 72 16.70 -9.05 12.68
N THR A 73 17.63 -9.85 12.15
CA THR A 73 17.49 -10.44 10.80
C THR A 73 16.17 -11.21 10.66
N HIS A 74 15.76 -11.91 11.72
CA HIS A 74 14.49 -12.62 11.79
C HIS A 74 13.29 -11.68 11.61
N ASP A 75 13.19 -10.62 12.42
CA ASP A 75 12.07 -9.68 12.36
C ASP A 75 12.05 -8.92 11.04
N LEU A 76 13.22 -8.55 10.51
CA LEU A 76 13.35 -7.93 9.20
C LEU A 76 12.76 -8.85 8.13
N GLN A 77 13.18 -10.12 8.08
CA GLN A 77 12.67 -11.07 7.09
C GLN A 77 11.16 -11.27 7.20
N LEU A 78 10.62 -11.42 8.42
CA LEU A 78 9.17 -11.55 8.62
C LEU A 78 8.41 -10.28 8.20
N ALA A 79 8.96 -9.10 8.46
CA ALA A 79 8.37 -7.83 8.01
C ALA A 79 8.35 -7.74 6.48
N LEU A 80 9.43 -8.16 5.80
CA LEU A 80 9.51 -8.13 4.34
C LEU A 80 8.61 -9.18 3.69
N ILE A 81 8.45 -10.36 4.30
CA ILE A 81 7.43 -11.34 3.88
C ILE A 81 6.03 -10.75 4.05
N ALA A 82 5.73 -10.14 5.20
CA ALA A 82 4.44 -9.50 5.41
C ALA A 82 4.18 -8.38 4.39
N ALA A 83 5.19 -7.57 4.07
CA ALA A 83 5.12 -6.54 3.04
C ALA A 83 4.89 -7.12 1.64
N ALA A 84 5.56 -8.21 1.27
CA ALA A 84 5.33 -8.85 -0.02
C ALA A 84 3.89 -9.35 -0.19
N PHE A 85 3.27 -9.84 0.88
CA PHE A 85 1.95 -10.43 0.82
C PHE A 85 0.80 -9.50 1.22
N HIS A 86 1.03 -8.29 1.75
CA HIS A 86 -0.04 -7.48 2.37
C HIS A 86 -1.26 -7.25 1.45
N ASP A 87 -1.00 -6.95 0.18
CA ASP A 87 -2.01 -6.62 -0.83
C ASP A 87 -2.02 -7.56 -2.04
N VAL A 88 -1.43 -8.75 -1.90
CA VAL A 88 -1.31 -9.74 -3.00
C VAL A 88 -2.67 -10.21 -3.55
N ILE A 89 -3.74 -10.20 -2.74
CA ILE A 89 -5.10 -10.47 -3.18
C ILE A 89 -6.00 -9.27 -2.91
N GLN A 90 -6.63 -8.76 -3.97
CA GLN A 90 -7.58 -7.66 -3.94
C GLN A 90 -9.01 -8.10 -4.29
N LEU A 91 -9.92 -7.98 -3.33
CA LEU A 91 -11.34 -8.31 -3.46
C LEU A 91 -12.21 -7.05 -3.42
N TRP A 92 -13.04 -6.88 -4.44
CA TRP A 92 -13.89 -5.70 -4.61
C TRP A 92 -15.19 -6.04 -5.35
N ASP A 93 -16.20 -5.20 -5.16
CA ASP A 93 -17.46 -5.23 -5.90
C ASP A 93 -17.65 -3.93 -6.70
N LYS A 94 -18.39 -3.97 -7.80
CA LYS A 94 -18.81 -2.75 -8.52
C LYS A 94 -19.93 -2.05 -7.76
N ALA A 95 -19.81 -0.74 -7.57
CA ALA A 95 -20.84 0.10 -6.98
C ALA A 95 -21.16 1.28 -7.92
N LEU A 96 -22.37 1.31 -8.47
CA LEU A 96 -22.87 2.47 -9.20
C LEU A 96 -23.30 3.55 -8.20
N THR A 97 -22.74 4.75 -8.33
CA THR A 97 -23.07 5.90 -7.49
C THR A 97 -23.18 7.17 -8.32
N ILE A 98 -23.88 8.17 -7.79
CA ILE A 98 -23.88 9.52 -8.35
C ILE A 98 -22.89 10.35 -7.54
N GLN A 99 -21.88 10.91 -8.19
CA GLN A 99 -20.91 11.82 -7.59
C GLN A 99 -20.99 13.15 -8.32
N SER A 100 -21.20 14.27 -7.64
CA SER A 100 -21.32 15.58 -8.30
C SER A 100 -22.29 15.61 -9.50
N GLY A 101 -23.36 14.81 -9.45
CA GLY A 101 -24.36 14.71 -10.54
C GLY A 101 -23.95 13.82 -11.73
N ILE A 102 -22.77 13.20 -11.72
CA ILE A 102 -22.33 12.23 -12.73
C ILE A 102 -22.47 10.78 -12.21
N PRO A 103 -23.02 9.85 -13.00
CA PRO A 103 -22.97 8.44 -12.68
C PRO A 103 -21.53 7.93 -12.84
N VAL A 104 -21.01 7.31 -11.78
CA VAL A 104 -19.68 6.69 -11.77
C VAL A 104 -19.77 5.28 -11.20
N VAL A 105 -18.97 4.38 -11.75
CA VAL A 105 -18.82 3.01 -11.25
C VAL A 105 -17.55 2.95 -10.41
N LEU A 106 -17.70 2.73 -9.11
CA LEU A 106 -16.58 2.63 -8.18
C LEU A 106 -16.24 1.17 -7.85
N ARG A 107 -14.96 0.91 -7.59
CA ARG A 107 -14.53 -0.30 -6.87
C ARG A 107 -14.84 -0.12 -5.39
N LYS A 108 -15.79 -0.88 -4.88
CA LYS A 108 -16.05 -0.98 -3.45
C LYS A 108 -15.19 -2.11 -2.88
N ARG A 109 -14.11 -1.75 -2.20
CA ARG A 109 -13.24 -2.72 -1.52
C ARG A 109 -14.01 -3.50 -0.47
N SER A 110 -13.70 -4.78 -0.35
CA SER A 110 -14.17 -5.61 0.76
C SER A 110 -13.19 -5.52 1.93
N ASN A 111 -13.25 -4.42 2.71
CA ASN A 111 -12.34 -4.17 3.84
C ASN A 111 -12.19 -5.41 4.73
N GLY A 112 -10.95 -5.84 4.98
CA GLY A 112 -10.60 -7.01 5.78
C GLY A 112 -10.69 -8.34 5.05
N LYS A 113 -11.38 -8.44 3.90
CA LYS A 113 -11.44 -9.69 3.12
C LYS A 113 -10.21 -9.86 2.23
N SER A 114 -9.73 -8.77 1.60
CA SER A 114 -8.49 -8.76 0.83
C SER A 114 -7.33 -9.22 1.72
N GLU A 115 -7.16 -8.58 2.87
CA GLU A 115 -6.09 -8.87 3.83
C GLU A 115 -6.20 -10.30 4.36
N LYS A 116 -7.42 -10.79 4.63
CA LYS A 116 -7.62 -12.19 5.02
C LYS A 116 -7.17 -13.17 3.93
N ALA A 117 -7.53 -12.91 2.67
CA ALA A 117 -7.13 -13.76 1.56
C ALA A 117 -5.61 -13.72 1.34
N SER A 118 -5.02 -12.52 1.41
CA SER A 118 -3.57 -12.28 1.41
C SER A 118 -2.84 -13.07 2.52
N ILE A 119 -3.37 -13.06 3.75
CA ILE A 119 -2.86 -13.86 4.88
C ILE A 119 -2.92 -15.36 4.59
N ASP A 120 -4.03 -15.84 4.01
CA ASP A 120 -4.17 -17.26 3.66
C ASP A 120 -3.16 -17.67 2.57
N LEU A 121 -2.84 -16.78 1.62
CA LEU A 121 -1.79 -17.01 0.63
C LEU A 121 -0.38 -16.96 1.25
N ALA A 122 -0.11 -15.99 2.13
CA ALA A 122 1.14 -15.90 2.88
C ALA A 122 1.37 -17.17 3.72
N ARG A 123 0.31 -17.70 4.35
CA ARG A 123 0.37 -18.96 5.09
C ARG A 123 0.77 -20.13 4.21
N GLN A 124 0.12 -20.25 3.04
CA GLN A 124 0.43 -21.30 2.07
C GLN A 124 1.87 -21.19 1.58
N TRP A 125 2.36 -19.97 1.34
CA TRP A 125 3.75 -19.74 0.98
C TRP A 125 4.68 -20.10 2.13
N MET A 126 4.48 -19.61 3.37
CA MET A 126 5.38 -19.89 4.50
C MET A 126 5.47 -21.38 4.83
N PHE A 127 4.34 -22.09 4.89
CA PHE A 127 4.29 -23.51 5.29
C PHE A 127 4.32 -24.49 4.11
N GLY A 128 4.33 -23.99 2.87
CA GLY A 128 4.44 -24.81 1.67
C GLY A 128 5.82 -25.44 1.53
N ARG A 129 5.91 -26.59 0.85
CA ARG A 129 7.19 -27.26 0.57
C ARG A 129 7.92 -26.51 -0.53
N VAL A 130 8.90 -25.70 -0.16
CA VAL A 130 9.97 -25.30 -1.07
C VAL A 130 11.26 -25.68 -0.37
N GLU A 131 12.14 -26.35 -1.11
CA GLU A 131 13.50 -26.60 -0.65
C GLU A 131 14.13 -25.25 -0.27
N ASP A 132 14.94 -25.23 0.77
CA ASP A 132 15.65 -24.03 1.24
C ASP A 132 14.84 -22.96 2.01
N LYS A 133 13.56 -23.17 2.35
CA LYS A 133 12.89 -22.27 3.32
C LYS A 133 13.27 -22.57 4.78
N PRO A 134 13.42 -21.54 5.65
CA PRO A 134 13.51 -21.76 7.09
C PRO A 134 12.23 -22.41 7.61
N LYS A 135 12.35 -23.13 8.74
CA LYS A 135 11.18 -23.68 9.42
C LYS A 135 10.48 -22.57 10.21
N TYR A 136 9.42 -22.01 9.65
CA TYR A 136 8.59 -21.04 10.34
C TYR A 136 7.80 -21.69 11.49
N GLY A 137 7.80 -21.02 12.64
CA GLY A 137 6.95 -21.33 13.77
C GLY A 137 5.53 -20.78 13.62
N THR A 138 4.67 -21.15 14.57
CA THR A 138 3.33 -20.55 14.66
C THR A 138 3.40 -19.06 15.03
N ASP A 139 4.38 -18.68 15.85
CA ASP A 139 4.56 -17.29 16.28
C ASP A 139 5.00 -16.39 15.13
N ASP A 140 5.92 -16.86 14.27
CA ASP A 140 6.35 -16.15 13.04
C ASP A 140 5.16 -15.82 12.15
N PHE A 141 4.30 -16.82 11.90
CA PHE A 141 3.09 -16.60 11.11
C PHE A 141 2.10 -15.67 11.82
N ASN A 142 1.97 -15.74 13.14
CA ASN A 142 1.11 -14.82 13.88
C ASN A 142 1.59 -13.37 13.77
N MET A 143 2.91 -13.14 13.74
CA MET A 143 3.49 -11.82 13.50
C MET A 143 3.16 -11.34 12.08
N VAL A 144 3.42 -12.14 11.04
CA VAL A 144 3.09 -11.81 9.64
C VAL A 144 1.60 -11.54 9.48
N LYS A 145 0.75 -12.40 10.04
CA LYS A 145 -0.70 -12.23 10.04
C LYS A 145 -1.14 -10.94 10.70
N GLN A 146 -0.62 -10.61 11.88
CA GLN A 146 -0.98 -9.36 12.56
C GLN A 146 -0.51 -8.15 11.74
N ALA A 147 0.67 -8.23 11.11
CA ALA A 147 1.19 -7.17 10.27
C ALA A 147 0.28 -6.89 9.07
N ILE A 148 -0.14 -7.91 8.33
CA ILE A 148 -1.08 -7.75 7.21
C ILE A 148 -2.46 -7.27 7.70
N CYS A 149 -2.97 -7.76 8.84
CA CYS A 149 -4.19 -7.17 9.43
C CYS A 149 -4.03 -5.69 9.81
N GLY A 150 -2.80 -5.25 10.10
CA GLY A 150 -2.49 -3.86 10.44
C GLY A 150 -2.67 -2.90 9.26
N THR A 151 -2.64 -3.38 8.01
CA THR A 151 -2.83 -2.54 6.82
C THR A 151 -4.31 -2.31 6.48
N ILE A 152 -5.25 -2.95 7.18
CA ILE A 152 -6.69 -2.77 6.94
C ILE A 152 -7.06 -1.30 7.10
N ALA A 153 -7.43 -0.69 5.97
CA ALA A 153 -7.82 0.70 5.84
C ALA A 153 -9.29 0.93 6.23
N VAL A 154 -9.54 1.94 7.07
CA VAL A 154 -10.89 2.40 7.46
C VAL A 154 -10.96 3.91 7.32
N PHE A 155 -12.05 4.42 6.72
CA PHE A 155 -12.29 5.86 6.68
C PHE A 155 -12.67 6.36 8.08
N ASP A 156 -11.91 7.31 8.61
CA ASP A 156 -12.19 7.97 9.88
C ASP A 156 -12.83 9.36 9.64
N PRO A 157 -14.12 9.55 9.96
CA PRO A 157 -14.79 10.83 9.79
C PRO A 157 -14.19 11.96 10.62
N ALA A 158 -13.51 11.67 11.74
CA ALA A 158 -12.89 12.69 12.57
C ALA A 158 -11.71 13.37 11.86
N TYR A 159 -11.00 12.61 11.04
CA TYR A 159 -9.89 13.11 10.23
C TYR A 159 -10.27 13.39 8.77
N GLY A 160 -11.43 12.89 8.32
CA GLY A 160 -11.86 12.99 6.92
C GLY A 160 -10.92 12.23 5.97
N ALA A 161 -10.27 11.17 6.46
CA ALA A 161 -9.23 10.43 5.75
C ALA A 161 -9.22 8.96 6.17
N VAL A 162 -8.53 8.13 5.38
CA VAL A 162 -8.27 6.72 5.74
C VAL A 162 -7.25 6.64 6.88
N THR A 163 -7.50 5.75 7.83
CA THR A 163 -6.62 5.34 8.93
C THR A 163 -6.50 3.82 8.97
N GLN A 164 -5.53 3.31 9.73
CA GLN A 164 -5.32 1.87 9.97
C GLN A 164 -5.58 1.58 11.46
N PRO A 165 -6.85 1.35 11.86
CA PRO A 165 -7.25 1.30 13.27
C PRO A 165 -6.78 0.03 14.00
N TYR A 166 -6.26 -0.96 13.29
CA TYR A 166 -5.77 -2.22 13.86
C TYR A 166 -4.28 -2.19 14.22
N VAL A 167 -3.72 -0.99 14.40
CA VAL A 167 -2.36 -0.78 14.92
C VAL A 167 -2.47 -0.08 16.27
N TRP A 168 -1.97 -0.71 17.33
CA TRP A 168 -1.99 -0.16 18.69
C TRP A 168 -0.63 -0.32 19.38
N GLN A 169 -0.48 0.28 20.57
CA GLN A 169 0.79 0.27 21.31
C GLN A 169 1.34 -1.14 21.57
N GLY A 170 0.46 -2.13 21.74
CA GLY A 170 0.81 -3.53 21.98
C GLY A 170 1.01 -4.39 20.72
N SER A 171 0.86 -3.83 19.51
CA SER A 171 1.13 -4.57 18.27
C SER A 171 2.63 -4.88 18.14
N TYR A 172 2.95 -5.96 17.41
CA TYR A 172 4.32 -6.29 17.05
C TYR A 172 4.99 -5.13 16.31
N ILE A 173 6.31 -5.03 16.43
CA ILE A 173 7.07 -3.97 15.75
C ILE A 173 6.87 -4.01 14.24
N ILE A 174 6.85 -5.21 13.66
CA ILE A 174 6.65 -5.41 12.22
C ILE A 174 5.26 -4.95 11.76
N THR A 175 4.24 -5.03 12.63
CA THR A 175 2.89 -4.54 12.33
C THR A 175 2.86 -3.02 12.26
N LYS A 176 3.50 -2.34 13.22
CA LYS A 176 3.57 -0.87 13.23
C LYS A 176 4.34 -0.35 12.03
N VAL A 177 5.45 -1.02 11.70
CA VAL A 177 6.30 -0.66 10.56
C VAL A 177 5.59 -0.89 9.22
N LEU A 178 5.00 -2.07 9.01
CA LEU A 178 4.31 -2.37 7.76
C LEU A 178 3.13 -1.42 7.54
N ALA A 179 2.35 -1.13 8.58
CA ALA A 179 1.25 -0.18 8.48
C ALA A 179 1.75 1.22 8.06
N LEU A 180 2.84 1.72 8.66
CA LEU A 180 3.45 2.99 8.26
C LEU A 180 4.02 2.97 6.83
N ALA A 181 4.58 1.85 6.39
CA ALA A 181 5.11 1.68 5.05
C ALA A 181 3.99 1.69 3.99
N ASP A 182 2.88 1.00 4.26
CA ASP A 182 1.72 0.88 3.38
C ASP A 182 1.13 2.25 3.00
N ILE A 183 0.92 3.12 3.99
CA ILE A 183 0.42 4.50 3.77
C ILE A 183 1.54 5.55 3.78
N GLY A 184 2.77 5.14 3.49
CA GLY A 184 4.00 5.89 3.73
C GLY A 184 4.43 6.84 2.63
N GLY A 185 3.84 6.80 1.43
CA GLY A 185 4.33 7.55 0.26
C GLY A 185 4.53 9.04 0.51
N ALA A 186 3.55 9.71 1.13
CA ALA A 186 3.64 11.14 1.47
C ALA A 186 4.74 11.48 2.48
N ALA A 187 5.08 10.55 3.37
CA ALA A 187 6.01 10.79 4.47
C ALA A 187 7.44 10.37 4.12
N ILE A 188 7.59 9.28 3.36
CA ILE A 188 8.86 8.56 3.14
C ILE A 188 9.42 8.84 1.74
N ASP A 189 8.58 8.84 0.70
CA ASP A 189 9.06 8.91 -0.69
C ASP A 189 8.99 10.29 -1.30
N GLY A 190 8.11 11.13 -0.76
CA GLY A 190 8.07 12.54 -1.09
C GLY A 190 6.89 12.98 -1.95
N PRO A 191 6.86 14.27 -2.28
CA PRO A 191 5.68 14.93 -2.82
C PRO A 191 5.21 14.40 -4.17
N GLU A 192 6.13 14.20 -5.12
CA GLU A 192 5.79 13.77 -6.49
C GLU A 192 5.28 12.33 -6.50
N HIS A 193 5.93 11.44 -5.75
CA HIS A 193 5.53 10.05 -5.65
C HIS A 193 4.13 9.92 -5.02
N PHE A 194 3.87 10.66 -3.93
CA PHE A 194 2.54 10.70 -3.33
C PHE A 194 1.44 11.20 -4.28
N ALA A 195 1.73 12.21 -5.10
CA ALA A 195 0.77 12.68 -6.09
C ALA A 195 0.47 11.61 -7.16
N GLN A 196 1.50 10.88 -7.61
CA GLN A 196 1.34 9.77 -8.55
C GLN A 196 0.51 8.64 -7.97
N GLU A 197 0.76 8.23 -6.72
CA GLU A 197 -0.08 7.25 -6.00
C GLU A 197 -1.54 7.74 -5.92
N GLY A 198 -1.76 9.01 -5.62
CA GLY A 198 -3.09 9.62 -5.60
C GLY A 198 -3.83 9.52 -6.94
N ASP A 199 -3.13 9.68 -8.06
CA ASP A 199 -3.73 9.53 -9.39
C ASP A 199 -4.00 8.06 -9.73
N GLN A 200 -3.07 7.16 -9.38
CA GLN A 200 -3.25 5.71 -9.53
C GLN A 200 -4.47 5.22 -8.75
N ILE A 201 -4.62 5.62 -7.49
CA ILE A 201 -5.78 5.27 -6.66
C ILE A 201 -7.06 5.81 -7.29
N PHE A 202 -7.04 7.01 -7.90
CA PHE A 202 -8.20 7.54 -8.61
C PHE A 202 -8.58 6.63 -9.77
N ARG A 203 -7.65 6.33 -10.68
CA ARG A 203 -7.91 5.48 -11.85
C ARG A 203 -8.39 4.09 -11.42
N GLU A 204 -7.75 3.49 -10.42
CA GLU A 204 -8.15 2.20 -9.90
C GLU A 204 -9.56 2.23 -9.32
N SER A 205 -9.87 3.21 -8.48
CA SER A 205 -11.16 3.30 -7.78
C SER A 205 -12.32 3.58 -8.73
N HIS A 206 -12.06 4.17 -9.89
CA HIS A 206 -13.07 4.54 -10.88
C HIS A 206 -12.99 3.64 -12.11
N VAL A 207 -13.65 2.47 -12.00
CA VAL A 207 -13.68 1.46 -13.06
C VAL A 207 -14.06 2.11 -14.39
N ARG A 208 -13.16 2.08 -15.37
CA ARG A 208 -13.38 2.58 -16.73
C ARG A 208 -14.03 3.98 -16.76
N PHE A 209 -13.46 4.90 -15.98
CA PHE A 209 -14.05 6.21 -15.69
C PHE A 209 -14.45 6.97 -16.96
N VAL A 210 -13.53 7.12 -17.90
CA VAL A 210 -13.75 7.86 -19.14
C VAL A 210 -14.74 7.12 -20.03
N GLU A 211 -14.63 5.80 -20.17
CA GLU A 211 -15.49 5.03 -21.06
C GLU A 211 -16.93 4.96 -20.55
N ASN A 212 -17.13 4.88 -19.24
CA ASN A 212 -18.45 4.89 -18.62
C ASN A 212 -19.17 6.23 -18.77
N ILE A 213 -18.42 7.35 -18.82
CA ILE A 213 -18.98 8.68 -19.09
C ILE A 213 -19.20 8.90 -20.60
N GLY A 214 -18.29 8.36 -21.42
CA GLY A 214 -18.24 8.50 -22.87
C GLY A 214 -17.36 9.67 -23.31
N LEU A 215 -16.23 9.38 -23.98
CA LEU A 215 -15.25 10.38 -24.42
C LEU A 215 -15.87 11.44 -25.35
N GLU A 216 -16.68 11.02 -26.32
CA GLU A 216 -17.36 11.96 -27.23
C GLU A 216 -18.32 12.90 -26.50
N LYS A 217 -18.96 12.42 -25.45
CA LYS A 217 -19.81 13.26 -24.59
C LYS A 217 -18.97 14.24 -23.79
N LEU A 218 -17.85 13.78 -23.23
CA LEU A 218 -16.89 14.66 -22.56
C LEU A 218 -16.37 15.75 -23.50
N ARG A 219 -16.07 15.44 -24.76
CA ARG A 219 -15.60 16.41 -25.76
C ARG A 219 -16.67 17.43 -26.16
N SER A 220 -17.93 17.02 -26.25
CA SER A 220 -19.02 17.84 -26.81
C SER A 220 -19.91 18.59 -25.80
N ASP A 221 -19.89 18.22 -24.51
CA ASP A 221 -20.77 18.78 -23.47
C ASP A 221 -19.98 19.60 -22.41
N PRO A 222 -19.94 20.95 -22.54
CA PRO A 222 -19.23 21.81 -21.57
C PRO A 222 -19.79 21.73 -20.14
N ALA A 223 -21.09 21.43 -19.97
CA ALA A 223 -21.67 21.32 -18.64
C ALA A 223 -21.18 20.04 -17.96
N LEU A 224 -21.13 18.93 -18.70
CA LEU A 224 -20.54 17.69 -18.22
C LEU A 224 -19.04 17.86 -17.91
N GLN A 225 -18.28 18.54 -18.77
CA GLN A 225 -16.87 18.81 -18.51
C GLN A 225 -16.66 19.51 -17.17
N LYS A 226 -17.48 20.53 -16.87
CA LYS A 226 -17.41 21.26 -15.62
C LYS A 226 -17.71 20.38 -14.41
N LEU A 227 -18.69 19.47 -14.51
CA LEU A 227 -19.03 18.54 -13.42
C LEU A 227 -17.89 17.54 -13.16
N VAL A 228 -17.32 16.96 -14.22
CA VAL A 228 -16.23 15.99 -14.12
C VAL A 228 -14.96 16.67 -13.61
N HIS A 229 -14.65 17.88 -14.10
CA HIS A 229 -13.53 18.68 -13.59
C HIS A 229 -13.67 18.99 -12.10
N ALA A 230 -14.84 19.45 -11.67
CA ALA A 230 -15.11 19.70 -10.25
C ALA A 230 -14.99 18.42 -9.40
N TYR A 231 -15.40 17.28 -9.94
CA TYR A 231 -15.27 15.99 -9.26
C TYR A 231 -13.80 15.57 -9.07
N ILE A 232 -12.97 15.72 -10.10
CA ILE A 232 -11.52 15.47 -10.01
C ILE A 232 -10.87 16.43 -9.01
N LEU A 233 -11.26 17.71 -8.98
CA LEU A 233 -10.73 18.65 -7.99
C LEU A 233 -11.16 18.31 -6.55
N ASP A 234 -12.35 17.74 -6.34
CA ASP A 234 -12.75 17.20 -5.03
C ASP A 234 -11.86 16.01 -4.61
N TRP A 235 -11.44 15.16 -5.57
CA TRP A 235 -10.45 14.12 -5.32
C TRP A 235 -9.11 14.70 -4.84
N MET A 236 -8.60 15.75 -5.49
CA MET A 236 -7.37 16.43 -5.05
C MET A 236 -7.48 16.97 -3.63
N ASN A 237 -8.64 17.54 -3.27
CA ASN A 237 -8.89 18.00 -1.90
C ASN A 237 -8.93 16.83 -0.88
N LYS A 238 -9.32 15.62 -1.30
CA LYS A 238 -9.20 14.42 -0.44
C LYS A 238 -7.75 14.03 -0.22
N GLN A 239 -6.88 14.15 -1.22
CA GLN A 239 -5.44 13.91 -1.07
C GLN A 239 -4.80 14.89 -0.10
N GLN A 240 -5.18 16.17 -0.16
CA GLN A 240 -4.74 17.15 0.83
C GLN A 240 -5.18 16.75 2.26
N ARG A 241 -6.47 16.43 2.43
CA ARG A 241 -7.00 15.98 3.74
C ARG A 241 -6.29 14.73 4.26
N PHE A 242 -5.91 13.83 3.37
CA PHE A 242 -5.14 12.64 3.73
C PHE A 242 -3.79 13.03 4.35
N VAL A 243 -3.01 13.93 3.74
CA VAL A 243 -1.73 14.39 4.30
C VAL A 243 -1.94 15.16 5.61
N ASP A 244 -2.94 16.04 5.68
CA ASP A 244 -3.30 16.75 6.92
C ASP A 244 -3.60 15.76 8.06
N ALA A 245 -4.34 14.69 7.77
CA ALA A 245 -4.60 13.62 8.72
C ALA A 245 -3.33 12.86 9.12
N ARG A 246 -2.42 12.56 8.18
CA ARG A 246 -1.12 11.94 8.50
C ARG A 246 -0.31 12.82 9.44
N ILE A 247 -0.26 14.14 9.22
CA ILE A 247 0.42 15.10 10.09
C ILE A 247 -0.22 15.10 11.48
N ALA A 248 -1.55 15.17 11.57
CA ALA A 248 -2.26 15.19 12.85
C ALA A 248 -2.07 13.88 13.66
N LEU A 249 -2.00 12.74 12.96
CA LEU A 249 -1.83 11.42 13.57
C LEU A 249 -0.36 11.04 13.77
N HIS A 250 0.59 11.78 13.19
CA HIS A 250 2.01 11.46 13.27
C HIS A 250 2.51 11.26 14.71
N PRO A 251 2.19 12.15 15.69
CA PRO A 251 2.59 11.91 17.07
C PRO A 251 2.02 10.61 17.64
N HIS A 252 0.81 10.20 17.26
CA HIS A 252 0.22 8.94 17.71
C HIS A 252 1.01 7.73 17.20
N TYR A 253 1.39 7.73 15.92
CA TYR A 253 2.19 6.66 15.35
C TYR A 253 3.57 6.57 15.98
N ILE A 254 4.28 7.70 16.09
CA ILE A 254 5.60 7.74 16.72
C ILE A 254 5.53 7.31 18.18
N ASN A 255 4.50 7.75 18.92
CA ASN A 255 4.33 7.38 20.32
C ASN A 255 4.04 5.88 20.54
N SER A 256 3.68 5.14 19.49
CA SER A 256 3.50 3.68 19.57
C SER A 256 4.84 2.92 19.66
N PHE A 257 5.97 3.57 19.36
CA PHE A 257 7.32 3.00 19.47
C PHE A 257 7.97 3.34 20.83
N SER A 258 9.00 2.56 21.21
CA SER A 258 9.81 2.83 22.39
C SER A 258 10.62 4.13 22.23
N LEU A 259 10.88 4.82 23.34
CA LEU A 259 11.44 6.19 23.33
C LEU A 259 12.80 6.29 22.61
N ASP A 260 13.60 5.24 22.67
CA ASP A 260 14.94 5.14 22.10
C ASP A 260 14.95 5.08 20.56
N VAL A 261 13.91 4.53 19.94
CA VAL A 261 13.85 4.36 18.47
C VAL A 261 13.03 5.42 17.75
N ARG A 262 12.24 6.22 18.47
CA ARG A 262 11.38 7.27 17.89
C ARG A 262 12.14 8.24 16.97
N PRO A 263 13.32 8.78 17.34
CA PRO A 263 14.03 9.72 16.49
C PRO A 263 14.43 9.11 15.14
N ALA A 264 14.77 7.81 15.12
CA ALA A 264 15.14 7.11 13.88
C ALA A 264 13.93 6.95 12.96
N ILE A 265 12.78 6.56 13.51
CA ILE A 265 11.52 6.46 12.75
C ILE A 265 11.06 7.83 12.23
N GLU A 266 11.15 8.88 13.05
CA GLU A 266 10.83 10.26 12.62
C GLU A 266 11.74 10.72 11.48
N ALA A 267 13.05 10.46 11.57
CA ALA A 267 14.01 10.80 10.54
C ALA A 267 13.75 10.09 9.20
N SER A 268 13.14 8.90 9.23
CA SER A 268 12.71 8.15 8.04
C SER A 268 11.45 8.71 7.37
N MET A 269 10.80 9.73 7.93
CA MET A 269 9.56 10.32 7.41
C MET A 269 9.66 11.85 7.19
N PRO A 270 10.66 12.36 6.45
CA PRO A 270 10.94 13.79 6.41
C PRO A 270 9.96 14.60 5.55
N HIS A 271 9.09 13.96 4.76
CA HIS A 271 8.42 14.63 3.64
C HIS A 271 6.99 15.13 3.88
N LEU A 272 6.37 14.85 5.04
CA LEU A 272 4.95 15.19 5.26
C LEU A 272 4.59 16.64 4.93
N GLN A 273 5.42 17.60 5.37
CA GLN A 273 5.18 19.03 5.13
C GLN A 273 5.40 19.41 3.65
N SER A 274 6.44 18.86 3.00
CA SER A 274 6.67 19.10 1.57
C SER A 274 5.57 18.49 0.70
N SER A 275 5.06 17.32 1.05
CA SER A 275 3.95 16.65 0.37
C SER A 275 2.65 17.44 0.49
N LEU A 276 2.36 18.03 1.65
CA LEU A 276 1.23 18.93 1.83
C LEU A 276 1.35 20.19 0.97
N ALA A 277 2.52 20.85 0.99
CA ALA A 277 2.74 22.04 0.18
C ALA A 277 2.61 21.75 -1.32
N TYR A 278 3.15 20.61 -1.76
CA TYR A 278 3.10 20.18 -3.15
C TYR A 278 1.66 19.89 -3.60
N ILE A 279 0.88 19.10 -2.85
CA ILE A 279 -0.49 18.76 -3.27
C ILE A 279 -1.39 20.01 -3.32
N GLN A 280 -1.18 20.99 -2.43
CA GLN A 280 -1.84 22.29 -2.49
C GLN A 280 -1.47 23.09 -3.74
N GLN A 281 -0.20 23.07 -4.14
CA GLN A 281 0.25 23.72 -5.36
C GLN A 281 -0.28 23.00 -6.61
N LEU A 282 -0.19 21.67 -6.65
CA LEU A 282 -0.68 20.84 -7.74
C LEU A 282 -2.19 21.04 -7.95
N THR A 283 -2.97 21.11 -6.87
CA THR A 283 -4.41 21.42 -6.93
C THR A 283 -4.68 22.77 -7.60
N LYS A 284 -3.90 23.80 -7.29
CA LYS A 284 -4.01 25.14 -7.92
C LYS A 284 -3.62 25.14 -9.40
N ILE A 285 -2.70 24.26 -9.79
CA ILE A 285 -2.28 24.09 -11.19
C ILE A 285 -3.41 23.35 -11.94
N ARG A 286 -3.82 22.19 -11.45
CA ARG A 286 -4.89 21.35 -12.04
C ARG A 286 -6.24 22.06 -12.11
N SER A 287 -6.54 22.98 -11.20
CA SER A 287 -7.78 23.78 -11.27
C SER A 287 -7.83 24.74 -12.46
N LYS A 288 -6.70 25.01 -13.12
CA LYS A 288 -6.60 25.88 -14.31
C LYS A 288 -6.49 25.10 -15.61
N MET A 289 -6.24 23.79 -15.55
CA MET A 289 -6.13 22.92 -16.72
C MET A 289 -7.50 22.70 -17.36
N GLY A 290 -7.50 22.48 -18.68
CA GLY A 290 -8.67 21.93 -19.36
C GLY A 290 -8.95 20.49 -18.90
N LEU A 291 -10.19 20.01 -19.00
CA LEU A 291 -10.52 18.66 -18.50
C LEU A 291 -9.72 17.56 -19.20
N LEU A 292 -9.57 17.61 -20.52
CA LEU A 292 -8.83 16.58 -21.26
C LEU A 292 -7.34 16.59 -20.90
N GLU A 293 -6.74 17.78 -20.80
CA GLU A 293 -5.37 17.96 -20.32
C GLU A 293 -5.18 17.37 -18.92
N LEU A 294 -6.11 17.66 -18.00
CA LEU A 294 -6.08 17.11 -16.64
C LEU A 294 -6.19 15.59 -16.62
N LEU A 295 -7.07 15.01 -17.43
CA LEU A 295 -7.20 13.55 -17.53
C LEU A 295 -5.93 12.92 -18.11
N THR A 296 -5.35 13.49 -19.16
CA THR A 296 -4.07 13.00 -19.72
C THR A 296 -2.96 13.07 -18.68
N GLU A 297 -2.85 14.17 -17.94
CA GLU A 297 -1.83 14.34 -16.90
C GLU A 297 -2.03 13.35 -15.73
N MET A 298 -3.27 13.04 -15.39
CA MET A 298 -3.62 11.98 -14.43
C MET A 298 -3.49 10.57 -15.00
N GLY A 299 -2.89 10.39 -16.19
CA GLY A 299 -2.58 9.08 -16.77
C GLY A 299 -3.72 8.37 -17.48
N PHE A 300 -4.80 9.06 -17.84
CA PHE A 300 -5.82 8.50 -18.74
C PHE A 300 -5.30 8.55 -20.19
N ALA A 301 -5.31 7.39 -20.85
CA ALA A 301 -5.04 7.30 -22.28
C ALA A 301 -6.31 7.54 -23.09
N PHE A 302 -6.17 8.27 -24.20
CA PHE A 302 -7.21 8.43 -25.21
C PHE A 302 -6.63 7.92 -26.52
N ASP A 303 -7.30 6.97 -27.16
CA ASP A 303 -6.95 6.61 -28.53
C ASP A 303 -7.22 7.85 -29.41
N GLU A 304 -6.18 8.32 -30.11
CA GLU A 304 -6.35 9.26 -31.21
C GLU A 304 -6.90 8.46 -32.40
N GLU A 305 -8.20 8.61 -32.70
CA GLU A 305 -8.78 8.20 -33.98
C GLU A 305 -8.29 9.10 -35.14
#